data_AF-A0AAE9NAM1-F1
#
_entry.id   AF-A0AAE9NAM1-F1
#
_cell.length_a   1.000
_cell.length_b   1.000
_cell.length_c   1.000
_cell.angle_alpha   90.00
_cell.angle_beta   90.00
_cell.angle_gamma   90.00
#
_symmetry.space_group_name_H-M   'P 1'
#
loop_
_entity.id
_entity.type
_entity.pdbx_description
1 polymer ?
#
loop_
_entity_poly.entity_id
_entity_poly.type
_entity_poly.pdbx_seq_one_letter_code
_entity_poly.pdbx_strand_id
1 'polypeptide(L)'
;MLMTSERRPAIRTLQGWAIHVLQEAGAIRECEEHGWMQDRADPHARERAFDIARRDPPADVSRQAAEAALHDVLDSIGDTCPECPPDEEDPR
;
A
#
# COMPACT_ATOMS: atom_id res chain seq x y z
N MET A 1 -9.06 1.33 -25.81
CA MET A 1 -9.20 0.17 -24.90
C MET A 1 -7.82 -0.32 -24.56
N LEU A 2 -7.36 -0.12 -23.33
CA LEU A 2 -6.39 -1.02 -22.68
C LEU A 2 -6.70 -1.01 -21.19
N MET A 3 -6.75 -2.19 -20.62
CA MET A 3 -7.44 -2.51 -19.39
C MET A 3 -6.53 -2.28 -18.18
N THR A 4 -6.72 -1.21 -17.42
CA THR A 4 -6.26 -1.13 -16.03
C THR A 4 -7.32 -1.77 -15.12
N SER A 5 -7.60 -3.05 -15.37
CA SER A 5 -8.45 -3.86 -14.50
C SER A 5 -7.57 -4.67 -13.56
N GLU A 6 -6.99 -4.01 -12.57
CA GLU A 6 -6.71 -4.68 -11.29
C GLU A 6 -7.88 -4.40 -10.36
N ARG A 7 -9.03 -4.93 -10.77
CA ARG A 7 -10.25 -4.93 -9.97
C ARG A 7 -9.88 -5.52 -8.61
N ARG A 8 -9.94 -4.68 -7.57
CA ARG A 8 -10.03 -5.03 -6.14
C ARG A 8 -9.61 -6.47 -5.89
N PRO A 9 -8.35 -6.74 -5.49
CA PRO A 9 -7.98 -8.10 -5.14
C PRO A 9 -8.96 -8.55 -4.05
N ALA A 10 -9.89 -9.43 -4.42
CA ALA A 10 -10.57 -10.27 -3.47
C ALA A 10 -9.46 -10.81 -2.59
N ILE A 11 -9.52 -10.59 -1.27
CA ILE A 11 -8.48 -10.96 -0.31
C ILE A 11 -8.30 -12.48 -0.41
N ARG A 12 -7.47 -12.91 -1.35
CA ARG A 12 -7.20 -14.32 -1.72
C ARG A 12 -5.73 -14.63 -1.53
N THR A 13 -4.90 -13.60 -1.34
CA THR A 13 -3.47 -13.68 -1.09
C THR A 13 -3.11 -12.79 0.09
N LEU A 14 -2.04 -13.16 0.82
CA LEU A 14 -1.51 -12.37 1.93
C LEU A 14 -1.13 -10.95 1.49
N GLN A 15 -0.70 -10.78 0.24
CA GLN A 15 -0.43 -9.49 -0.39
C GLN A 15 -1.70 -8.63 -0.51
N GLY A 16 -2.82 -9.19 -0.97
CA GLY A 16 -4.08 -8.44 -1.06
C GLY A 16 -4.62 -8.00 0.30
N TRP A 17 -4.41 -8.82 1.34
CA TRP A 17 -4.69 -8.41 2.72
C TRP A 17 -3.77 -7.27 3.19
N ALA A 18 -2.47 -7.36 2.92
CA ALA A 18 -1.50 -6.33 3.29
C ALA A 18 -1.84 -4.98 2.64
N ILE A 19 -2.18 -4.98 1.35
CA ILE A 19 -2.66 -3.80 0.62
C ILE A 19 -3.89 -3.19 1.30
N HIS A 20 -4.87 -4.02 1.68
CA HIS A 20 -6.08 -3.53 2.35
C HIS A 20 -5.76 -2.89 3.70
N VAL A 21 -4.93 -3.53 4.53
CA VAL A 21 -4.52 -2.98 5.84
C VAL A 21 -3.75 -1.66 5.68
N LEU A 22 -2.86 -1.58 4.69
CA LEU A 22 -2.12 -0.34 4.41
C LEU A 22 -3.03 0.80 3.94
N GLN A 23 -4.07 0.50 3.14
CA GLN A 23 -5.07 1.50 2.74
C GLN A 23 -5.91 1.97 3.94
N GLU A 24 -6.40 1.04 4.75
CA GLU A 24 -7.19 1.36 5.96
C GLU A 24 -6.37 2.19 6.96
N ALA A 25 -5.08 1.89 7.11
CA ALA A 25 -4.18 2.65 7.96
C ALA A 25 -3.78 4.02 7.36
N GLY A 26 -4.05 4.24 6.07
CA GLY A 26 -3.63 5.44 5.32
C GLY A 26 -2.14 5.47 4.99
N ALA A 27 -1.47 4.31 5.04
CA ALA A 27 -0.06 4.17 4.72
C ALA A 27 0.17 4.25 3.21
N ILE A 28 -0.78 3.76 2.40
CA ILE A 28 -0.74 3.90 0.94
C ILE A 28 -1.95 4.67 0.43
N ARG A 29 -1.79 5.35 -0.70
CA ARG A 29 -2.87 6.05 -1.43
C ARG A 29 -2.86 5.65 -2.90
N GLU A 30 -4.03 5.70 -3.53
CA GLU A 30 -4.12 5.64 -4.98
C GLU A 30 -3.86 7.03 -5.57
N CYS A 31 -3.09 7.10 -6.66
CA CYS A 31 -2.99 8.29 -7.48
C CYS A 31 -4.32 8.51 -8.19
N GLU A 32 -5.00 9.63 -7.92
CA GLU A 32 -6.31 9.91 -8.49
C GLU A 32 -6.29 10.04 -10.02
N GLU A 33 -5.13 10.40 -10.59
CA GLU A 33 -4.97 10.62 -12.02
C GLU A 33 -4.56 9.35 -12.78
N HIS A 34 -3.73 8.50 -12.16
CA HIS A 34 -3.09 7.37 -12.84
C HIS A 34 -3.46 5.99 -12.24
N GLY A 35 -4.12 5.95 -11.09
CA GLY A 35 -4.49 4.70 -10.42
C GLY A 35 -3.34 3.93 -9.77
N TRP A 36 -2.11 4.46 -9.79
CA TRP A 36 -0.97 3.83 -9.13
C TRP A 36 -1.11 3.90 -7.61
N MET A 37 -0.85 2.79 -6.94
CA MET A 37 -0.65 2.83 -5.49
C MET A 37 0.70 3.44 -5.19
N GLN A 38 0.70 4.33 -4.20
CA GLN A 38 1.88 5.07 -3.74
C GLN A 38 1.94 4.97 -2.21
N ASP A 39 3.13 4.75 -1.70
CA ASP A 39 3.38 4.86 -0.27
C ASP A 39 3.41 6.33 0.15
N ARG A 40 2.62 6.67 1.18
CA ARG A 40 2.63 8.01 1.78
C ARG A 40 3.92 8.27 2.56
N ALA A 41 4.68 7.22 2.86
CA ALA A 41 5.85 7.23 3.73
C ALA A 41 5.58 7.84 5.12
N ASP A 42 4.31 7.83 5.55
CA ASP A 42 3.88 8.39 6.82
C ASP A 42 4.20 7.40 7.95
N PRO A 43 5.10 7.75 8.89
CA PRO A 43 5.55 6.81 9.92
C PRO A 43 4.42 6.40 10.87
N HIS A 44 3.46 7.29 11.13
CA HIS A 44 2.31 6.98 11.99
C HIS A 44 1.32 6.04 11.30
N ALA A 45 1.07 6.26 10.00
CA ALA A 45 0.22 5.39 9.22
C ALA A 45 0.83 3.98 9.07
N ARG A 46 2.14 3.90 8.84
CA ARG A 46 2.87 2.62 8.83
C ARG A 46 2.76 1.91 10.18
N GLU A 47 3.02 2.61 11.29
CA GLU A 47 2.89 2.03 12.64
C GLU A 47 1.48 1.48 12.89
N ARG A 48 0.43 2.22 12.50
CA ARG A 48 -0.96 1.72 12.60
C ARG A 48 -1.19 0.45 11.79
N ALA A 49 -0.64 0.35 10.58
CA ALA A 49 -0.74 -0.87 9.77
C ALA A 49 -0.09 -2.08 10.46
N PHE A 50 1.11 -1.90 11.03
CA PHE A 50 1.79 -2.95 11.78
C PHE A 50 1.03 -3.34 13.07
N ASP A 51 0.42 -2.37 13.75
CA ASP A 51 -0.46 -2.65 14.90
C ASP A 51 -1.64 -3.53 14.50
N ILE A 52 -2.28 -3.25 13.35
CA ILE A 52 -3.37 -4.07 12.80
C ILE A 52 -2.85 -5.49 12.49
N ALA A 53 -1.70 -5.62 11.83
CA ALA A 53 -1.11 -6.92 11.51
C ALA A 53 -0.79 -7.79 12.74
N ARG A 54 -0.42 -7.15 13.85
CA ARG A 54 -0.14 -7.84 15.12
C ARG A 54 -1.41 -8.24 15.86
N ARG A 55 -2.47 -7.43 15.76
CA ARG A 55 -3.73 -7.63 16.48
C ARG A 55 -4.66 -8.60 15.74
N ASP A 56 -4.74 -8.46 14.43
CA ASP A 56 -5.67 -9.18 13.54
C ASP A 56 -4.95 -9.71 12.28
N PRO A 57 -4.00 -10.68 12.43
CA PRO A 57 -3.42 -11.34 11.28
C PRO A 57 -4.44 -12.26 10.60
N PRO A 58 -4.31 -12.50 9.28
CA PRO A 58 -5.17 -13.44 8.58
C PRO A 58 -4.98 -14.87 9.14
N ALA A 59 -6.05 -15.68 9.06
CA ALA A 59 -6.03 -17.05 9.56
C ALA A 59 -4.88 -17.85 8.92
N ASP A 60 -4.20 -18.67 9.73
CA ASP A 60 -3.02 -19.47 9.34
C ASP A 60 -1.71 -18.66 9.16
N VAL A 61 -1.73 -17.33 9.37
CA VAL A 61 -0.55 -16.48 9.23
C VAL A 61 -0.05 -16.02 10.60
N SER A 62 1.25 -16.20 10.85
CA SER A 62 1.90 -15.68 12.05
C SER A 62 2.04 -14.16 11.98
N ARG A 63 2.03 -13.47 13.13
CA ARG A 63 2.22 -12.01 13.21
C ARG A 63 3.45 -11.52 12.42
N GLN A 64 4.57 -12.22 12.55
CA GLN A 64 5.81 -11.93 11.81
C GLN A 64 5.62 -12.03 10.29
N ALA A 65 4.86 -13.01 9.80
CA ALA A 65 4.59 -13.18 8.38
C ALA A 65 3.61 -12.10 7.87
N ALA A 66 2.67 -11.67 8.70
CA ALA A 66 1.79 -10.55 8.40
C ALA A 66 2.56 -9.23 8.31
N GLU A 67 3.47 -8.97 9.25
CA GLU A 67 4.36 -7.80 9.23
C GLU A 67 5.30 -7.82 8.01
N ALA A 68 5.86 -8.98 7.68
CA ALA A 68 6.70 -9.15 6.49
C ALA A 68 5.93 -8.86 5.19
N ALA A 69 4.65 -9.24 5.12
CA ALA A 69 3.82 -8.95 3.95
C ALA A 69 3.52 -7.45 3.79
N LEU A 70 3.33 -6.71 4.89
CA LEU A 70 3.22 -5.25 4.81
C LEU A 70 4.51 -4.62 4.29
N HIS A 71 5.67 -5.09 4.77
CA HIS A 71 6.96 -4.63 4.29
C HIS A 71 7.17 -4.93 2.81
N ASP A 72 6.86 -6.14 2.36
CA ASP A 72 6.99 -6.56 0.95
C ASP A 72 6.15 -5.68 0.01
N VAL A 73 4.92 -5.35 0.41
CA VAL A 73 4.06 -4.42 -0.34
C VAL A 73 4.65 -3.02 -0.37
N LEU A 74 5.14 -2.51 0.76
CA LEU A 74 5.77 -1.19 0.82
C LEU A 74 7.08 -1.12 0.04
N ASP A 75 7.87 -2.20 -0.01
CA ASP A 75 9.11 -2.28 -0.79
C ASP A 75 8.81 -2.36 -2.30
N SER A 76 7.71 -3.02 -2.67
CA SER A 76 7.24 -3.11 -4.06
C SER A 76 6.57 -1.83 -4.57
N ILE A 77 6.10 -0.95 -3.69
CA ILE A 77 5.40 0.29 -4.04
C ILE A 77 6.35 1.47 -3.82
N GLY A 78 6.64 2.21 -4.88
CA GLY A 78 7.39 3.46 -4.75
C GLY A 78 6.62 4.52 -3.96
N ASP A 79 7.37 5.40 -3.28
CA ASP A 79 6.86 6.61 -2.62
C ASP A 79 6.36 7.68 -3.61
N THR A 80 6.60 7.50 -4.91
CA THR A 80 6.17 8.42 -5.98
C THR A 80 5.52 7.68 -7.15
N CYS A 81 4.49 8.28 -7.73
CA CYS A 81 3.90 7.84 -9.00
C CYS A 81 4.89 8.12 -10.15
N PRO A 82 5.37 7.09 -10.88
CA PRO A 82 6.34 7.28 -11.96
C PRO A 82 5.74 7.98 -13.19
N GLU A 83 4.40 8.00 -13.33
CA GLU A 83 3.70 8.67 -14.43
C GLU A 83 3.29 10.11 -14.09
N CYS A 84 3.27 10.48 -12.80
CA CYS A 84 3.11 11.88 -12.45
C CYS A 84 4.45 12.58 -12.71
N PRO A 85 4.46 13.77 -13.35
CA PRO A 85 5.65 14.61 -13.29
C PRO A 85 5.96 14.84 -11.80
N PRO A 86 7.21 14.69 -11.35
CA PRO A 86 7.59 15.22 -10.04
C PRO A 86 7.18 16.70 -10.07
N ASP A 87 6.56 17.20 -9.01
CA ASP A 87 6.26 18.62 -8.89
C ASP A 87 7.60 19.35 -8.98
N GLU A 88 7.98 19.74 -10.19
CA GLU A 88 9.07 20.65 -10.46
C GLU A 88 8.57 21.96 -9.88
N GLU A 89 8.96 22.17 -8.62
CA GLU A 89 9.03 23.44 -7.94
C GLU A 89 9.03 24.58 -8.97
N ASP A 90 7.97 25.36 -9.01
CA ASP A 90 7.96 26.67 -9.66
C ASP A 90 8.63 27.65 -8.68
N PRO A 91 9.89 28.06 -8.93
CA PRO A 91 10.29 29.40 -8.59
C PRO A 91 10.47 30.19 -9.89
N ARG A 92 9.38 30.83 -10.29
CA ARG A 92 9.28 32.15 -10.95
C ARG A 92 10.59 32.86 -11.33
#